data_AF-A0A183SBU9-F1
#
_entry.id   AF-A0A183SBU9-F1
#
_cell.length_a   1.000
_cell.length_b   1.000
_cell.length_c   1.000
_cell.angle_alpha   90.00
_cell.angle_beta   90.00
_cell.angle_gamma   90.00
#
_symmetry.space_group_name_H-M   'P 1'
#
loop_
_entity.id
_entity.type
_entity.pdbx_description
1 polymer ?
#
loop_
_entity_poly.entity_id
_entity_poly.type
_entity_poly.pdbx_seq_one_letter_code
_entity_poly.pdbx_strand_id
1 'polypeptide(L)'
;MDTTPTNFLAGLESILLTSALPDDMRADKRSCATGMLRQKRRQQTLPAEEMQGLRSLKSDQIIVVVPAEQGGATVFMDKDNFVNKVNNLFSDIEVYTLLAEDPTKKQATAIKKKA
;
A
#
# COMPACT_ATOMS: atom_id res chain seq x y z
N MET A 1 21.06 -4.94 -24.03
CA MET A 1 22.27 -5.04 -23.18
C MET A 1 21.81 -5.00 -21.73
N ASP A 2 21.68 -6.17 -21.12
CA ASP A 2 21.21 -6.32 -19.75
C ASP A 2 22.32 -5.87 -18.80
N THR A 3 22.38 -4.57 -18.54
CA THR A 3 23.35 -3.99 -17.62
C THR A 3 22.89 -4.29 -16.21
N THR A 4 23.36 -5.42 -15.68
CA THR A 4 23.14 -5.80 -14.29
C THR A 4 23.53 -4.60 -13.40
N PRO A 5 22.71 -4.20 -12.43
CA PRO A 5 22.97 -3.01 -11.59
C PRO A 5 24.39 -2.99 -10.98
N THR A 6 25.00 -4.17 -10.83
CA THR A 6 26.38 -4.41 -10.44
C THR A 6 27.41 -3.69 -11.31
N ASN A 7 27.24 -3.69 -12.64
CA ASN A 7 28.22 -3.07 -13.56
C ASN A 7 28.21 -1.54 -13.43
N PHE A 8 27.03 -0.95 -13.25
CA PHE A 8 26.89 0.48 -12.99
C PHE A 8 27.53 0.85 -11.63
N LEU A 9 27.27 0.07 -10.59
CA LEU A 9 27.88 0.31 -9.26
C LEU A 9 29.40 0.16 -9.28
N ALA A 10 29.94 -0.84 -9.98
CA ALA A 10 31.37 -1.00 -10.14
C ALA A 10 32.02 0.19 -10.87
N GLY A 11 31.37 0.69 -11.93
CA GLY A 11 31.82 1.89 -12.63
C GLY A 11 31.76 3.15 -11.76
N LEU A 12 30.65 3.35 -11.04
CA LEU A 12 30.50 4.45 -10.09
C LEU A 12 31.59 4.41 -9.00
N GLU A 13 31.84 3.24 -8.41
CA GLU A 13 32.83 3.08 -7.34
C GLU A 13 34.26 3.36 -7.85
N SER A 14 34.59 2.89 -9.05
CA SER A 14 35.89 3.21 -9.69
C SER A 14 36.09 4.71 -9.88
N ILE A 15 35.05 5.44 -10.30
CA ILE A 15 35.09 6.90 -10.45
C ILE A 15 35.22 7.58 -9.07
N LEU A 16 34.51 7.10 -8.05
CA LEU A 16 34.59 7.67 -6.70
C LEU A 16 35.99 7.45 -6.08
N LEU A 17 36.59 6.28 -6.26
CA LEU A 17 37.94 5.97 -5.76
C LEU A 17 39.03 6.82 -6.43
N THR A 18 38.83 7.21 -7.69
CA THR A 18 39.76 8.07 -8.44
C THR A 18 39.47 9.56 -8.28
N SER A 19 38.35 9.93 -7.65
CA SER A 19 37.96 11.31 -7.42
C SER A 19 38.72 11.94 -6.24
N ALA A 20 38.99 13.25 -6.32
CA ALA A 20 39.58 14.04 -5.24
C ALA A 20 38.55 14.45 -4.16
N LEU A 21 37.38 13.81 -4.12
CA LEU A 21 36.36 14.10 -3.12
C LEU A 21 36.80 13.61 -1.74
N PRO A 22 36.42 14.28 -0.65
CA PRO A 22 36.62 13.75 0.69
C PRO A 22 35.71 12.53 0.93
N ASP A 23 36.10 11.68 1.88
CA ASP A 23 35.52 10.34 2.03
C ASP A 23 34.05 10.35 2.43
N ASP A 24 33.65 11.33 3.24
CA ASP A 24 32.28 11.61 3.63
C ASP A 24 31.38 11.88 2.42
N MET A 25 31.82 12.74 1.50
CA MET A 25 31.08 13.03 0.27
C MET A 25 30.96 11.80 -0.63
N ARG A 26 32.01 10.96 -0.70
CA ARG A 26 31.95 9.69 -1.45
C ARG A 26 30.96 8.72 -0.79
N ALA A 27 30.97 8.62 0.53
CA ALA A 27 30.01 7.80 1.28
C ALA A 27 28.56 8.25 1.03
N ASP A 28 28.31 9.57 1.00
CA ASP A 28 27.00 10.12 0.67
C ASP A 28 26.55 9.77 -0.76
N LYS A 29 27.46 9.83 -1.74
CA LYS A 29 27.14 9.40 -3.11
C LYS A 29 26.82 7.91 -3.21
N ARG A 30 27.57 7.05 -2.50
CA ARG A 30 27.27 5.61 -2.39
C ARG A 30 25.91 5.38 -1.74
N SER A 31 25.61 6.08 -0.65
CA SER A 31 24.33 6.02 0.04
C SER A 31 23.18 6.43 -0.88
N CYS A 32 23.34 7.52 -1.63
CA CYS A 32 22.36 7.98 -2.61
C CYS A 32 22.12 6.93 -3.71
N ALA A 33 23.19 6.44 -4.35
CA ALA A 33 23.08 5.44 -5.40
C ALA A 33 22.40 4.15 -4.93
N THR A 34 22.79 3.64 -3.75
CA THR A 34 22.16 2.46 -3.15
C THR A 34 20.71 2.70 -2.74
N GLY A 35 20.40 3.89 -2.23
CA GLY A 35 19.04 4.34 -1.91
C GLY A 35 18.14 4.35 -3.15
N MET A 36 18.61 4.94 -4.25
CA MET A 36 17.88 4.96 -5.53
C MET A 36 17.63 3.55 -6.08
N LEU A 37 18.63 2.66 -6.01
CA LEU A 37 18.46 1.27 -6.46
C LEU A 37 17.47 0.50 -5.59
N ARG A 38 17.50 0.69 -4.26
CA ARG A 38 16.51 0.11 -3.34
C ARG A 38 15.11 0.65 -3.63
N GLN A 39 14.98 1.94 -3.89
CA GLN A 39 13.72 2.56 -4.27
C GLN A 39 13.21 1.99 -5.59
N LYS A 40 14.04 1.89 -6.63
CA LYS A 40 13.68 1.28 -7.92
C LYS A 40 13.21 -0.17 -7.76
N ARG A 41 13.86 -0.96 -6.88
CA ARG A 41 13.40 -2.32 -6.57
C ARG A 41 12.03 -2.35 -5.90
N ARG A 42 11.77 -1.44 -4.96
CA ARG A 42 10.45 -1.29 -4.31
C ARG A 42 9.39 -0.78 -5.29
N GLN A 43 9.79 0.06 -6.22
CA GLN A 43 8.97 0.61 -7.31
C GLN A 43 8.96 -0.28 -8.54
N GLN A 44 9.36 -1.56 -8.45
CA GLN A 44 9.06 -2.48 -9.55
C GLN A 44 7.55 -2.48 -9.71
N THR A 45 7.11 -1.75 -10.73
CA THR A 45 5.71 -1.62 -11.09
C THR A 45 5.19 -3.02 -11.31
N LEU A 46 4.11 -3.36 -10.60
CA LEU A 46 3.44 -4.64 -10.79
C LEU A 46 3.32 -4.93 -12.29
N PRO A 47 3.70 -6.13 -12.77
CA PRO A 47 3.48 -6.53 -14.15
C PRO A 47 2.07 -6.16 -14.63
N ALA A 48 1.95 -5.88 -15.93
CA ALA A 48 0.68 -5.44 -16.51
C ALA A 48 -0.48 -6.38 -16.18
N GLU A 49 -0.22 -7.69 -16.17
CA GLU A 49 -1.17 -8.74 -15.80
C GLU A 49 -1.62 -8.64 -14.34
N GLU A 50 -0.69 -8.49 -13.39
CA GLU A 50 -1.01 -8.32 -11.97
C GLU A 50 -1.79 -7.02 -11.74
N MET A 51 -1.39 -5.94 -12.40
CA MET A 51 -2.08 -4.66 -12.28
C MET A 51 -3.49 -4.72 -12.88
N GLN A 52 -3.67 -5.45 -13.98
CA GLN A 52 -4.99 -5.72 -14.54
C GLN A 52 -5.83 -6.58 -13.60
N GLY A 53 -5.23 -7.61 -12.98
CA GLY A 53 -5.88 -8.43 -11.95
C GLY A 53 -6.38 -7.60 -10.78
N LEU A 54 -5.56 -6.67 -10.26
CA LEU A 54 -5.97 -5.75 -9.18
C LEU A 54 -7.09 -4.79 -9.61
N ARG A 55 -7.06 -4.30 -10.86
CA ARG A 55 -8.15 -3.46 -11.38
C ARG A 55 -9.45 -4.24 -11.46
N SER A 56 -9.42 -5.46 -12.01
CA SER A 56 -10.58 -6.36 -12.07
C SER A 56 -11.12 -6.65 -10.68
N LEU A 57 -10.24 -6.99 -9.73
CA LEU A 57 -10.60 -7.27 -8.34
C LEU A 57 -11.23 -6.05 -7.65
N LYS A 58 -10.72 -4.84 -7.91
CA LYS A 58 -11.29 -3.60 -7.38
C LYS A 58 -12.68 -3.28 -7.96
N SER A 59 -12.94 -3.67 -9.20
CA SER A 59 -14.24 -3.46 -9.86
C SER A 59 -15.26 -4.57 -9.59
N ASP A 60 -14.84 -5.70 -9.02
CA ASP A 60 -15.72 -6.82 -8.71
C ASP A 60 -16.67 -6.44 -7.56
N GLN A 61 -17.96 -6.41 -7.85
CA GLN A 61 -18.99 -6.03 -6.88
C GLN A 61 -19.40 -7.17 -5.95
N ILE A 62 -18.94 -8.40 -6.21
CA ILE A 62 -19.22 -9.60 -5.43
C ILE A 62 -18.16 -9.79 -4.35
N ILE A 63 -17.01 -9.11 -4.44
CA ILE A 63 -15.92 -9.24 -3.48
C ILE A 63 -15.87 -8.03 -2.55
N VAL A 64 -15.80 -8.30 -1.25
CA VAL A 64 -15.54 -7.31 -0.22
C VAL A 64 -14.07 -7.40 0.21
N VAL A 65 -13.38 -6.27 0.13
CA VAL A 65 -11.97 -6.13 0.53
C VAL A 65 -11.92 -5.27 1.79
N VAL A 66 -11.52 -5.88 2.91
CA VAL A 66 -11.44 -5.18 4.20
C VAL A 66 -10.06 -5.36 4.85
N PRO A 67 -9.55 -4.34 5.56
CA PRO A 67 -8.37 -4.52 6.37
C PRO A 67 -8.65 -5.56 7.46
N ALA A 68 -7.71 -6.48 7.68
CA ALA A 68 -7.77 -7.38 8.82
C ALA A 68 -7.55 -6.58 10.10
N GLU A 69 -8.24 -6.95 11.19
CA GLU A 69 -8.07 -6.28 12.49
C GLU A 69 -6.65 -6.44 13.05
N GLN A 70 -5.92 -7.49 12.66
CA GLN A 70 -4.58 -7.76 13.14
C GLN A 70 -3.58 -8.03 12.00
N GLY A 71 -2.34 -7.57 12.18
CA GLY A 71 -1.20 -7.95 11.35
C GLY A 71 -1.06 -7.19 10.02
N GLY A 72 -1.85 -6.13 9.79
CA GLY A 72 -1.77 -5.35 8.54
C GLY A 72 -2.16 -6.13 7.29
N ALA A 73 -2.81 -7.29 7.46
CA ALA A 73 -3.31 -8.11 6.37
C ALA A 73 -4.58 -7.50 5.78
N THR A 74 -4.97 -7.99 4.60
CA THR A 74 -6.24 -7.65 3.95
C THR A 74 -7.02 -8.94 3.74
N VAL A 75 -8.31 -8.92 4.09
CA VAL A 75 -9.21 -10.06 3.92
C VAL A 75 -10.07 -9.83 2.69
N PHE A 76 -10.19 -10.88 1.88
CA PHE A 76 -11.11 -10.95 0.74
C PHE A 76 -12.25 -11.89 1.12
N MET A 77 -13.47 -11.42 0.99
CA MET A 77 -14.67 -12.22 1.25
C MET A 77 -15.69 -12.03 0.15
N ASP A 78 -16.48 -13.07 -0.08
CA ASP A 78 -17.72 -12.95 -0.82
C ASP A 78 -18.66 -11.97 -0.09
N LYS A 79 -19.33 -11.11 -0.86
CA LYS A 79 -20.17 -10.04 -0.35
C LYS A 79 -21.37 -10.56 0.42
N ASP A 80 -22.02 -11.62 -0.06
CA ASP A 80 -23.19 -12.18 0.61
C ASP A 80 -22.78 -12.82 1.93
N ASN A 81 -21.65 -13.52 1.96
CA ASN A 81 -21.07 -14.05 3.20
C ASN A 81 -20.71 -12.92 4.19
N PHE A 82 -20.09 -11.84 3.71
CA PHE A 82 -19.77 -10.69 4.54
C PHE A 82 -21.04 -10.07 5.13
N VAL A 83 -22.05 -9.80 4.31
CA VAL A 83 -23.34 -9.23 4.75
C VAL A 83 -24.00 -10.14 5.78
N ASN A 84 -24.03 -11.45 5.55
CA ASN A 84 -24.59 -12.42 6.49
C ASN A 84 -23.85 -12.42 7.84
N LYS A 85 -22.51 -12.39 7.84
CA LYS A 85 -21.72 -12.30 9.07
C LYS A 85 -21.98 -11.01 9.84
N VAL A 86 -22.03 -9.88 9.13
CA VAL A 86 -22.27 -8.58 9.73
C VAL A 86 -23.68 -8.49 10.31
N ASN A 87 -24.69 -8.99 9.60
CA ASN A 87 -26.06 -9.05 10.10
C ASN A 87 -26.18 -9.96 11.33
N ASN A 88 -25.53 -11.14 11.31
CA ASN A 88 -25.50 -12.02 12.48
C ASN A 88 -24.81 -11.34 13.67
N LEU A 89 -23.71 -10.65 13.44
CA LEU A 89 -23.00 -9.90 14.49
C LEU A 89 -23.89 -8.80 15.11
N PHE A 90 -24.60 -8.02 14.28
CA PHE A 90 -25.47 -6.96 14.75
C PHE A 90 -26.81 -7.44 15.32
N SER A 91 -27.18 -8.71 15.09
CA SER A 91 -28.37 -9.30 15.70
C SER A 91 -28.19 -9.64 17.18
N ASP A 92 -26.95 -9.63 17.67
CA ASP A 92 -26.63 -9.84 19.08
C ASP A 92 -26.98 -8.60 19.91
N ILE A 93 -28.16 -8.65 20.53
CA ILE A 93 -28.70 -7.59 21.40
C ILE A 93 -28.04 -7.55 22.78
N GLU A 94 -27.28 -8.59 23.18
CA GLU A 94 -26.54 -8.58 24.44
C GLU A 94 -25.27 -7.73 24.31
N VAL A 95 -24.67 -7.70 23.11
CA VAL A 95 -23.45 -6.96 22.82
C VAL A 95 -23.73 -5.59 22.19
N TYR A 96 -24.74 -5.48 21.32
CA TYR A 96 -25.06 -4.25 20.58
C TYR A 96 -26.44 -3.70 20.92
N THR A 97 -26.54 -2.38 21.08
CA THR A 97 -27.81 -1.69 21.32
C THR A 97 -28.18 -0.83 20.12
N LEU A 98 -29.44 -0.93 19.66
CA LEU A 98 -29.95 -0.08 18.59
C LEU A 98 -30.01 1.37 19.07
N LEU A 99 -29.33 2.27 18.35
CA LEU A 99 -29.36 3.69 18.66
C LEU A 99 -30.57 4.36 18.00
N ALA A 100 -31.31 5.17 18.78
CA ALA A 100 -32.51 5.86 18.31
C ALA A 100 -32.23 6.91 17.23
N GLU A 101 -31.00 7.44 17.17
CA GLU A 101 -30.61 8.45 16.20
C GLU A 101 -29.21 8.15 15.63
N ASP A 102 -29.02 8.37 14.33
CA ASP A 102 -27.71 8.22 13.69
C ASP A 102 -26.69 9.22 14.31
N PRO A 103 -25.61 8.71 14.93
CA PRO A 103 -24.64 9.56 15.64
C PRO A 103 -23.75 10.34 14.67
N THR A 104 -23.72 9.98 13.37
CA THR A 104 -22.91 10.65 12.35
C THR A 104 -23.63 11.79 11.64
N LYS A 105 -24.91 12.07 11.94
CA LYS A 105 -25.69 13.16 11.31
C LYS A 105 -24.97 14.51 11.27
N LYS A 106 -24.34 14.91 12.37
CA LYS A 106 -23.58 16.17 12.49
C LYS A 106 -22.32 16.19 11.61
N GLN A 107 -21.66 15.05 11.49
CA GLN A 107 -20.45 14.89 10.68
C GLN A 107 -20.81 14.85 9.19
N ALA A 108 -21.87 14.15 8.82
CA ALA A 108 -22.39 14.08 7.46
C ALA A 108 -22.79 15.47 6.92
N THR A 109 -23.38 16.33 7.76
CA THR A 109 -23.69 17.72 7.41
C THR A 109 -22.43 18.58 7.22
N ALA A 110 -21.40 18.38 8.05
CA ALA A 110 -20.13 19.09 7.91
C ALA A 110 -19.36 18.70 6.64
N ILE A 111 -19.42 17.42 6.23
CA ILE A 111 -18.76 16.93 5.01
C ILE A 111 -19.43 17.53 3.76
N LYS A 112 -20.77 17.55 3.71
CA LYS A 112 -21.52 18.12 2.58
C LYS A 112 -21.32 19.62 2.39
N LYS A 113 -20.93 20.35 3.45
CA LYS A 113 -20.71 21.80 3.40
C LYS A 113 -19.34 22.21 2.84
N LYS A 114 -18.44 21.25 2.64
CA LYS A 114 -17.09 21.46 2.08
C LYS A 114 -16.95 21.00 0.62
N ALA A 115 -18.04 20.57 -0.01
CA ALA A 115 -18.11 20.22 -1.43
C ALA A 115 -18.65 21.39 -2.26
#